data_AF-A0AA37U9S3-F1
#
_entry.id   AF-A0AA37U9S3-F1
#
_cell.length_a   1.000
_cell.length_b   1.000
_cell.length_c   1.000
_cell.angle_alpha   90.00
_cell.angle_beta   90.00
_cell.angle_gamma   90.00
#
_symmetry.space_group_name_H-M   'P 1'
#
loop_
_entity.id
_entity.type
_entity.pdbx_description
1 polymer ?
#
loop_
_entity_poly.entity_id
_entity_poly.type
_entity_poly.pdbx_seq_one_letter_code
_entity_poly.pdbx_strand_id
1 'polypeptide(L)'
;MDGPLQLPDPRPVDPKAYARAQDRLNQLTKPVGSLGLLEPILCDLAAIQGRAIPSVRRPRFLLFAADHGVASNRSISRYGQHVTEEMVVNIAMGTSVSSVMARNMGVALDVYDVGVLRKPRHPRVHVEKVGLGTADFTCGPAMTKEQCGQALANGMKAALRAVEEHGMDLLILGEMGIGNTTAASALAAWLLDLGAQEVVGPGTGIADEAVASKRDAVERACALWQSASQAYEPDSDAYWLAGMAQLGGFELAAMAGAILQASASGVAVLLDGLLAGVCALWATRMRPQTSAYLIAGHRSPEPAHGRILSALGKTPLLDMGLRVGEGTGAMMAWPLIKAGCEIMAETATFADARVSNPFAADLSSDEGHLALNDTDTRREMPPVAVDFDDAERKAVYKAIAARRDVRVFLPDPVPVTVVRRILEAGHQGPSVGYMQPWNFIAIRDKQLLAELAELVERERVRAGEKFPDEQRDYYLRLKVEGLREAPWTICVTNDPTRGGPVVLGRNTIPETDLMSTACAIENMWLAARAEGIGMGWVSMYEKEDLRTLLGIPEHIDPVALLSLGYTPHFADEPILQRVGWRNRIDIDDIVFFNGWAKPWKGDIR
;
A
#
# COMPACT_ATOMS: atom_id res chain seq x y z
N MET A 1 -12.44 -29.80 -18.73
CA MET A 1 -12.39 -29.98 -17.26
C MET A 1 -13.70 -30.70 -16.97
N ASP A 2 -13.70 -32.02 -17.06
CA ASP A 2 -14.93 -32.80 -17.26
C ASP A 2 -15.26 -33.63 -16.01
N GLY A 3 -15.23 -32.95 -14.85
CA GLY A 3 -15.69 -33.47 -13.57
C GLY A 3 -16.72 -32.51 -12.95
N PRO A 4 -17.56 -32.98 -11.99
CA PRO A 4 -18.46 -32.09 -11.27
C PRO A 4 -17.67 -30.95 -10.62
N LEU A 5 -18.18 -29.72 -10.74
CA LEU A 5 -17.53 -28.55 -10.15
C LEU A 5 -17.38 -28.75 -8.64
N GLN A 6 -16.15 -28.90 -8.17
CA GLN A 6 -15.83 -29.01 -6.76
C GLN A 6 -15.56 -27.62 -6.21
N LEU A 7 -16.44 -27.13 -5.35
CA LEU A 7 -16.25 -25.86 -4.66
C LEU A 7 -15.28 -26.05 -3.49
N PRO A 8 -14.27 -25.17 -3.34
CA PRO A 8 -13.27 -25.32 -2.32
C PRO A 8 -13.83 -24.95 -0.93
N ASP A 9 -13.33 -25.62 0.09
CA ASP A 9 -13.60 -25.24 1.47
C ASP A 9 -12.66 -24.09 1.89
N PRO A 10 -13.14 -23.13 2.69
CA PRO A 10 -12.31 -22.06 3.23
C PRO A 10 -11.21 -22.63 4.12
N ARG A 11 -10.03 -22.00 4.10
CA ARG A 11 -8.95 -22.35 5.02
C ARG A 11 -9.39 -22.07 6.47
N PRO A 12 -8.97 -22.86 7.46
CA PRO A 12 -9.21 -22.51 8.86
C PRO A 12 -8.44 -21.24 9.26
N VAL A 13 -9.12 -20.29 9.90
CA VAL A 13 -8.48 -19.11 10.52
C VAL A 13 -7.85 -19.47 11.87
N ASP A 14 -6.82 -18.75 12.31
CA ASP A 14 -6.12 -18.96 13.58
C ASP A 14 -6.76 -18.14 14.73
N PRO A 15 -7.59 -18.74 15.62
CA PRO A 15 -8.18 -18.03 16.74
C PRO A 15 -7.13 -17.55 17.75
N LYS A 16 -5.95 -18.18 17.81
CA LYS A 16 -4.86 -17.71 18.67
C LYS A 16 -4.22 -16.44 18.10
N ALA A 17 -4.13 -16.30 16.78
CA ALA A 17 -3.66 -15.05 16.17
C ALA A 17 -4.64 -13.89 16.42
N TYR A 18 -5.95 -14.16 16.37
CA TYR A 18 -6.98 -13.19 16.79
C TYR A 18 -6.72 -12.69 18.22
N ALA A 19 -6.56 -13.61 19.18
CA ALA A 19 -6.32 -13.26 20.58
C ALA A 19 -5.03 -12.43 20.76
N ARG A 20 -3.92 -12.87 20.13
CA ARG A 20 -2.65 -12.12 20.16
C ARG A 20 -2.77 -10.72 19.56
N ALA A 21 -3.57 -10.55 18.51
CA ALA A 21 -3.83 -9.26 17.91
C ALA A 21 -4.60 -8.33 18.86
N GLN A 22 -5.65 -8.84 19.51
CA GLN A 22 -6.42 -8.10 20.51
C GLN A 22 -5.54 -7.68 21.70
N ASP A 23 -4.72 -8.60 22.22
CA ASP A 23 -3.79 -8.31 23.32
C ASP A 23 -2.83 -7.19 22.96
N ARG A 24 -2.27 -7.24 21.74
CA ARG A 24 -1.41 -6.16 21.24
C ARG A 24 -2.17 -4.83 21.16
N LEU A 25 -3.36 -4.81 20.57
CA LEU A 25 -4.17 -3.60 20.44
C LEU A 25 -4.48 -2.95 21.80
N ASN A 26 -4.66 -3.75 22.83
CA ASN A 26 -4.89 -3.29 24.21
C ASN A 26 -3.63 -2.71 24.85
N GLN A 27 -2.43 -3.09 24.37
CA GLN A 27 -1.14 -2.64 24.89
C GLN A 27 -0.57 -1.43 24.16
N LEU A 28 -1.08 -1.08 22.97
CA LEU A 28 -0.66 0.12 22.25
C LEU A 28 -0.89 1.37 23.11
N THR A 29 -0.06 2.42 22.95
CA THR A 29 -0.20 3.71 23.65
C THR A 29 -1.43 4.51 23.20
N LYS A 30 -2.61 3.95 23.42
CA LYS A 30 -3.93 4.48 23.14
C LYS A 30 -4.92 3.93 24.18
N PRO A 31 -6.07 4.57 24.40
CA PRO A 31 -7.13 3.93 25.19
C PRO A 31 -7.59 2.62 24.54
N VAL A 32 -7.95 1.64 25.37
CA VAL A 32 -8.49 0.35 24.90
C VAL A 32 -9.74 0.60 24.07
N GLY A 33 -9.86 -0.04 22.90
CA GLY A 33 -11.00 0.14 21.99
C GLY A 33 -11.02 1.45 21.20
N SER A 34 -10.05 2.36 21.36
CA SER A 34 -10.13 3.71 20.77
C SER A 34 -9.95 3.76 19.25
N LEU A 35 -9.54 2.67 18.58
CA LEU A 35 -9.58 2.59 17.10
C LEU A 35 -10.95 2.11 16.58
N GLY A 36 -11.92 1.87 17.48
CA GLY A 36 -13.30 1.57 17.14
C GLY A 36 -13.43 0.33 16.26
N LEU A 37 -14.16 0.47 15.14
CA LEU A 37 -14.46 -0.63 14.22
C LEU A 37 -13.22 -1.26 13.55
N LEU A 38 -12.07 -0.57 13.57
CA LEU A 38 -10.84 -1.12 13.00
C LEU A 38 -10.28 -2.26 13.84
N GLU A 39 -10.42 -2.24 15.17
CA GLU A 39 -9.83 -3.26 16.06
C GLU A 39 -10.28 -4.69 15.72
N PRO A 40 -11.58 -5.02 15.65
CA PRO A 40 -12.02 -6.36 15.29
C PRO A 40 -11.61 -6.77 13.87
N ILE A 41 -11.58 -5.83 12.91
CA ILE A 41 -11.14 -6.10 11.54
C ILE A 41 -9.65 -6.48 11.49
N LEU A 42 -8.82 -5.81 12.30
CA LEU A 42 -7.40 -6.16 12.42
C LEU A 42 -7.21 -7.53 13.06
N CYS A 43 -8.02 -7.87 14.07
CA CYS A 43 -8.01 -9.20 14.68
C CYS A 43 -8.46 -10.30 13.69
N ASP A 44 -9.49 -10.04 12.87
CA ASP A 44 -9.92 -10.96 11.80
C ASP A 44 -8.81 -11.17 10.77
N LEU A 45 -8.16 -10.09 10.32
CA LEU A 45 -7.02 -10.16 9.39
C LEU A 45 -5.84 -10.93 10.01
N ALA A 46 -5.58 -10.74 11.30
CA ALA A 46 -4.56 -11.49 12.04
C ALA A 46 -4.88 -12.99 12.07
N ALA A 47 -6.15 -13.35 12.30
CA ALA A 47 -6.64 -14.72 12.28
C ALA A 47 -6.48 -15.37 10.91
N ILE A 48 -6.87 -14.65 9.84
CA ILE A 48 -6.73 -15.11 8.45
C ILE A 48 -5.26 -15.36 8.10
N GLN A 49 -4.38 -14.45 8.50
CA GLN A 49 -2.96 -14.48 8.13
C GLN A 49 -2.10 -15.31 9.10
N GLY A 50 -2.67 -15.81 10.20
CA GLY A 50 -1.97 -16.62 11.20
C GLY A 50 -0.88 -15.86 11.98
N ARG A 51 -1.00 -14.54 12.13
CA ARG A 51 0.02 -13.70 12.78
C ARG A 51 -0.59 -12.61 13.65
N ALA A 52 0.11 -12.22 14.72
CA ALA A 52 -0.40 -11.24 15.68
C ALA A 52 -0.55 -9.82 15.13
N ILE A 53 0.31 -9.42 14.20
CA ILE A 53 0.27 -8.10 13.55
C ILE A 53 -0.07 -8.33 12.07
N PRO A 54 -1.32 -8.05 11.65
CA PRO A 54 -1.70 -8.20 10.26
C PRO A 54 -1.03 -7.12 9.41
N SER A 55 -0.96 -7.35 8.11
CA SER A 55 -0.61 -6.33 7.13
C SER A 55 -1.28 -6.65 5.82
N VAL A 56 -1.63 -5.60 5.11
CA VAL A 56 -2.16 -5.70 3.75
C VAL A 56 -1.39 -4.70 2.89
N ARG A 57 -0.71 -5.18 1.86
CA ARG A 57 0.24 -4.42 1.04
C ARG A 57 -0.02 -4.54 -0.46
N ARG A 58 -0.67 -5.63 -0.88
CA ARG A 58 -0.90 -5.97 -2.29
C ARG A 58 -2.40 -6.23 -2.52
N PRO A 59 -3.24 -5.20 -2.38
CA PRO A 59 -4.64 -5.32 -2.76
C PRO A 59 -4.76 -5.54 -4.27
N ARG A 60 -5.69 -6.39 -4.69
CA ARG A 60 -6.04 -6.56 -6.10
C ARG A 60 -7.53 -6.36 -6.30
N PHE A 61 -7.89 -5.66 -7.36
CA PHE A 61 -9.26 -5.39 -7.72
C PHE A 61 -9.67 -6.22 -8.94
N LEU A 62 -10.64 -7.11 -8.77
CA LEU A 62 -11.21 -7.90 -9.85
C LEU A 62 -12.62 -7.39 -10.16
N LEU A 63 -12.85 -6.99 -11.41
CA LEU A 63 -14.14 -6.55 -11.90
C LEU A 63 -14.70 -7.56 -12.91
N PHE A 64 -15.91 -8.06 -12.67
CA PHE A 64 -16.59 -9.01 -13.54
C PHE A 64 -17.77 -8.34 -14.25
N ALA A 65 -17.88 -8.54 -15.56
CA ALA A 65 -18.91 -7.90 -16.37
C ALA A 65 -19.75 -8.91 -17.16
N ALA A 66 -21.08 -8.73 -17.11
CA ALA A 66 -22.04 -9.48 -17.91
C ALA A 66 -23.36 -8.72 -18.08
N ASP A 67 -24.09 -9.07 -19.15
CA ASP A 67 -25.42 -8.53 -19.40
C ASP A 67 -26.52 -9.47 -18.90
N HIS A 68 -27.67 -8.90 -18.56
CA HIS A 68 -28.79 -9.65 -18.00
C HIS A 68 -30.00 -9.69 -18.92
N GLY A 69 -30.53 -10.88 -19.19
CA GLY A 69 -31.68 -11.06 -20.08
C GLY A 69 -32.94 -10.34 -19.60
N VAL A 70 -33.12 -10.18 -18.29
CA VAL A 70 -34.25 -9.41 -17.72
C VAL A 70 -34.29 -7.95 -18.17
N ALA A 71 -33.16 -7.39 -18.59
CA ALA A 71 -33.08 -6.02 -19.14
C ALA A 71 -33.44 -5.92 -20.63
N SER A 72 -33.61 -7.05 -21.34
CA SER A 72 -33.91 -7.04 -22.78
C SER A 72 -35.34 -6.62 -23.09
N ASN A 73 -36.29 -6.94 -22.19
CA ASN A 73 -37.72 -6.80 -22.43
C ASN A 73 -38.44 -5.91 -21.39
N ARG A 74 -37.70 -5.33 -20.43
CA ARG A 74 -38.28 -4.58 -19.30
C ARG A 74 -37.54 -3.27 -19.04
N SER A 75 -38.30 -2.25 -18.63
CA SER A 75 -37.75 -0.95 -18.21
C SER A 75 -37.30 -1.00 -16.75
N ILE A 76 -36.16 -1.65 -16.51
CA ILE A 76 -35.56 -1.82 -15.16
C ILE A 76 -34.27 -1.02 -14.97
N SER A 77 -33.83 -0.29 -16.01
CA SER A 77 -32.60 0.48 -16.01
C SER A 77 -32.82 1.79 -16.76
N ARG A 78 -32.13 2.86 -16.34
CA ARG A 78 -32.09 4.12 -17.08
C ARG A 78 -31.29 4.00 -18.39
N TYR A 79 -30.43 2.99 -18.46
CA TYR A 79 -29.48 2.76 -19.55
C TYR A 79 -29.84 1.47 -20.31
N GLY A 80 -29.65 1.48 -21.64
CA GLY A 80 -29.81 0.28 -22.46
C GLY A 80 -28.62 -0.69 -22.31
N GLN A 81 -28.81 -1.97 -22.63
CA GLN A 81 -27.80 -3.02 -22.42
C GLN A 81 -26.46 -2.77 -23.15
N HIS A 82 -26.46 -2.02 -24.25
CA HIS A 82 -25.21 -1.64 -24.93
C HIS A 82 -24.23 -0.87 -24.05
N VAL A 83 -24.72 -0.18 -23.00
CA VAL A 83 -23.89 0.59 -22.06
C VAL A 83 -22.95 -0.31 -21.25
N THR A 84 -23.27 -1.60 -21.04
CA THR A 84 -22.33 -2.52 -20.39
C THR A 84 -21.02 -2.60 -21.17
N GLU A 85 -21.06 -2.80 -22.50
CA GLU A 85 -19.86 -2.84 -23.34
C GLU A 85 -19.07 -1.54 -23.26
N GLU A 86 -19.76 -0.40 -23.41
CA GLU A 86 -19.15 0.94 -23.38
C GLU A 86 -18.45 1.21 -22.06
N MET A 87 -19.08 0.84 -20.95
CA MET A 87 -18.49 0.99 -19.62
C MET A 87 -17.35 0.01 -19.37
N VAL A 88 -17.42 -1.24 -19.84
CA VAL A 88 -16.29 -2.17 -19.75
C VAL A 88 -15.08 -1.62 -20.50
N VAL A 89 -15.28 -1.02 -21.68
CA VAL A 89 -14.21 -0.32 -22.40
C VAL A 89 -13.72 0.90 -21.60
N ASN A 90 -14.62 1.71 -21.04
CA ASN A 90 -14.27 2.89 -20.22
C ASN A 90 -13.45 2.52 -18.96
N ILE A 91 -13.84 1.45 -18.27
CA ILE A 91 -13.11 0.87 -17.14
C ILE A 91 -11.74 0.39 -17.64
N ALA A 92 -11.73 -0.41 -18.70
CA ALA A 92 -10.49 -0.94 -19.28
C ALA A 92 -9.59 0.15 -19.87
N MET A 93 -10.08 1.36 -20.18
CA MET A 93 -9.29 2.52 -20.58
C MET A 93 -8.67 3.28 -19.40
N GLY A 94 -9.20 3.09 -18.18
CA GLY A 94 -8.71 3.75 -16.98
C GLY A 94 -9.42 5.07 -16.67
N THR A 95 -10.61 5.29 -17.24
CA THR A 95 -11.35 6.56 -17.18
C THR A 95 -12.69 6.47 -16.43
N SER A 96 -13.14 5.28 -16.03
CA SER A 96 -14.26 5.11 -15.10
C SER A 96 -13.93 5.60 -13.69
N VAL A 97 -14.96 5.84 -12.87
CA VAL A 97 -14.80 6.21 -11.45
C VAL A 97 -13.96 5.17 -10.70
N SER A 98 -14.29 3.88 -10.87
CA SER A 98 -13.57 2.76 -10.28
C SER A 98 -12.10 2.71 -10.70
N SER A 99 -11.81 2.96 -11.98
CA SER A 99 -10.44 2.90 -12.50
C SER A 99 -9.58 4.08 -12.05
N VAL A 100 -10.18 5.28 -11.98
CA VAL A 100 -9.50 6.47 -11.45
C VAL A 100 -9.15 6.26 -9.97
N MET A 101 -10.08 5.69 -9.18
CA MET A 101 -9.81 5.33 -7.79
C MET A 101 -8.71 4.28 -7.66
N ALA A 102 -8.80 3.18 -8.42
CA ALA A 102 -7.82 2.11 -8.40
C ALA A 102 -6.40 2.65 -8.65
N ARG A 103 -6.23 3.46 -9.71
CA ARG A 103 -4.95 4.10 -10.05
C ARG A 103 -4.44 5.01 -8.93
N ASN A 104 -5.30 5.89 -8.40
CA ASN A 104 -4.90 6.84 -7.35
C ASN A 104 -4.53 6.14 -6.03
N MET A 105 -5.12 4.98 -5.76
CA MET A 105 -4.88 4.20 -4.54
C MET A 105 -3.81 3.11 -4.72
N GLY A 106 -3.17 3.03 -5.90
CA GLY A 106 -2.14 2.02 -6.19
C GLY A 106 -2.68 0.59 -6.25
N VAL A 107 -3.96 0.40 -6.53
CA VAL A 107 -4.61 -0.91 -6.63
C VAL A 107 -4.66 -1.34 -8.09
N ALA A 108 -4.08 -2.50 -8.39
CA ALA A 108 -4.15 -3.07 -9.74
C ALA A 108 -5.56 -3.62 -10.03
N LEU A 109 -6.11 -3.26 -11.19
CA LEU A 109 -7.44 -3.64 -11.65
C LEU A 109 -7.35 -4.64 -12.82
N ASP A 110 -8.02 -5.78 -12.68
CA ASP A 110 -8.26 -6.75 -13.74
C ASP A 110 -9.74 -6.77 -14.12
N VAL A 111 -10.03 -6.67 -15.43
CA VAL A 111 -11.39 -6.63 -15.95
C VAL A 111 -11.69 -7.94 -16.67
N TYR A 112 -12.74 -8.64 -16.25
CA TYR A 112 -13.18 -9.91 -16.80
C TYR A 112 -14.54 -9.76 -17.46
N ASP A 113 -14.59 -10.03 -18.76
CA ASP A 113 -15.84 -10.17 -19.51
C ASP A 113 -16.28 -11.62 -19.44
N VAL A 114 -17.27 -11.89 -18.58
CA VAL A 114 -17.83 -13.24 -18.36
C VAL A 114 -19.17 -13.43 -19.06
N GLY A 115 -19.74 -12.37 -19.65
CA GLY A 115 -20.94 -12.52 -20.47
C GLY A 115 -21.56 -11.22 -21.00
N VAL A 116 -20.76 -10.24 -21.40
CA VAL A 116 -21.26 -9.04 -22.08
C VAL A 116 -21.86 -9.42 -23.46
N LEU A 117 -22.95 -8.80 -23.90
CA LEU A 117 -23.60 -9.12 -25.19
C LEU A 117 -22.70 -8.86 -26.38
N ARG A 118 -21.93 -7.76 -26.33
CA ARG A 118 -20.99 -7.35 -27.36
C ARG A 118 -19.57 -7.50 -26.85
N LYS A 119 -18.66 -7.98 -27.70
CA LYS A 119 -17.26 -8.21 -27.33
C LYS A 119 -16.56 -6.85 -27.12
N PRO A 120 -16.16 -6.50 -25.89
CA PRO A 120 -15.40 -5.28 -25.63
C PRO A 120 -14.05 -5.36 -26.36
N ARG A 121 -13.71 -4.32 -27.13
CA ARG A 121 -12.47 -4.27 -27.91
C ARG A 121 -11.36 -3.56 -27.14
N HIS A 122 -10.81 -4.22 -26.13
CA HIS A 122 -9.68 -3.66 -25.37
C HIS A 122 -8.73 -4.77 -24.89
N PRO A 123 -7.39 -4.64 -25.07
CA PRO A 123 -6.42 -5.71 -24.75
C PRO A 123 -6.31 -6.02 -23.25
N ARG A 124 -6.68 -5.08 -22.37
CA ARG A 124 -6.73 -5.28 -20.91
C ARG A 124 -7.97 -6.03 -20.40
N VAL A 125 -8.90 -6.44 -21.28
CA VAL A 125 -10.08 -7.19 -20.87
C VAL A 125 -9.82 -8.68 -21.06
N HIS A 126 -9.91 -9.44 -19.97
CA HIS A 126 -9.89 -10.90 -19.98
C HIS A 126 -11.25 -11.42 -20.46
N VAL A 127 -11.28 -12.03 -21.65
CA VAL A 127 -12.51 -12.55 -22.25
C VAL A 127 -12.69 -14.00 -21.84
N GLU A 128 -13.58 -14.24 -20.88
CA GLU A 128 -13.90 -15.55 -20.27
C GLU A 128 -15.42 -15.77 -20.35
N LYS A 129 -16.00 -15.52 -21.53
CA LYS A 129 -17.45 -15.53 -21.74
C LYS A 129 -18.06 -16.91 -21.52
N VAL A 130 -19.07 -16.95 -20.67
CA VAL A 130 -19.94 -18.12 -20.45
C VAL A 130 -21.08 -18.16 -21.48
N GLY A 131 -21.55 -16.99 -21.90
CA GLY A 131 -22.61 -16.79 -22.89
C GLY A 131 -22.70 -15.32 -23.31
N LEU A 132 -23.66 -14.99 -24.17
CA LEU A 132 -23.95 -13.60 -24.57
C LEU A 132 -25.11 -13.06 -23.74
N GLY A 133 -24.80 -12.64 -22.52
CA GLY A 133 -25.79 -12.30 -21.50
C GLY A 133 -26.53 -13.53 -20.96
N THR A 134 -27.14 -13.36 -19.79
CA THR A 134 -28.05 -14.37 -19.23
C THR A 134 -29.40 -14.35 -19.96
N ALA A 135 -30.19 -15.41 -19.81
CA ALA A 135 -31.59 -15.42 -20.20
C ALA A 135 -32.45 -14.55 -19.26
N ASP A 136 -33.68 -14.22 -19.69
CA ASP A 136 -34.64 -13.52 -18.84
C ASP A 136 -35.18 -14.47 -17.77
N PHE A 137 -34.74 -14.27 -16.51
CA PHE A 137 -35.14 -15.12 -15.41
C PHE A 137 -36.64 -15.06 -15.06
N THR A 138 -37.38 -14.11 -15.64
CA THR A 138 -38.83 -14.00 -15.45
C THR A 138 -39.60 -15.00 -16.31
N CYS A 139 -38.92 -15.70 -17.22
CA CYS A 139 -39.47 -16.71 -18.11
C CYS A 139 -38.88 -18.12 -17.90
N GLY A 140 -37.87 -18.26 -17.05
CA GLY A 140 -37.11 -19.50 -16.87
C GLY A 140 -35.82 -19.25 -16.09
N PRO A 141 -34.85 -20.17 -16.07
CA PRO A 141 -33.57 -19.93 -15.40
C PRO A 141 -32.72 -18.88 -16.14
N ALA A 142 -32.01 -18.02 -15.41
CA ALA A 142 -31.06 -17.05 -15.97
C ALA A 142 -29.94 -17.75 -16.76
N MET A 143 -29.51 -18.93 -16.31
CA MET A 143 -28.46 -19.72 -16.96
C MET A 143 -28.64 -21.21 -16.69
N THR A 144 -28.00 -22.04 -17.51
CA THR A 144 -27.91 -23.49 -17.27
C THR A 144 -27.00 -23.80 -16.08
N LYS A 145 -27.08 -25.02 -15.54
CA LYS A 145 -26.20 -25.47 -14.44
C LYS A 145 -24.73 -25.47 -14.87
N GLU A 146 -24.47 -25.87 -16.10
CA GLU A 146 -23.15 -25.92 -16.71
C GLU A 146 -22.58 -24.50 -16.84
N GLN A 147 -23.40 -23.55 -17.29
CA GLN A 147 -23.00 -22.14 -17.36
C GLN A 147 -22.75 -21.53 -15.98
N CYS A 148 -23.61 -21.82 -14.99
CA CYS A 148 -23.38 -21.39 -13.61
C CYS A 148 -22.05 -21.94 -13.08
N GLY A 149 -21.77 -23.22 -13.34
CA GLY A 149 -20.53 -23.86 -12.96
C GLY A 149 -19.31 -23.24 -13.63
N GLN A 150 -19.40 -22.94 -14.92
CA GLN A 150 -18.35 -22.26 -15.67
C GLN A 150 -18.10 -20.83 -15.16
N ALA A 151 -19.16 -20.08 -14.84
CA ALA A 151 -19.04 -18.74 -14.28
C ALA A 151 -18.32 -18.74 -12.93
N LEU A 152 -18.70 -19.66 -12.02
CA LEU A 152 -18.01 -19.87 -10.75
C LEU A 152 -16.54 -20.22 -10.97
N ALA A 153 -16.24 -21.15 -11.89
CA ALA A 153 -14.88 -21.54 -12.23
C ALA A 153 -14.04 -20.37 -12.77
N ASN A 154 -14.61 -19.48 -13.58
CA ASN A 154 -13.93 -18.29 -14.07
C ASN A 154 -13.56 -17.33 -12.93
N GLY A 155 -14.48 -17.16 -11.97
CA GLY A 155 -14.24 -16.40 -10.74
C GLY A 155 -13.12 -16.99 -9.88
N MET A 156 -13.17 -18.30 -9.63
CA MET A 156 -12.13 -19.01 -8.88
C MET A 156 -10.77 -18.90 -9.58
N LYS A 157 -10.71 -19.11 -10.90
CA LYS A 157 -9.49 -18.95 -11.69
C LYS A 157 -8.92 -17.54 -11.60
N ALA A 158 -9.76 -16.51 -11.66
CA ALA A 158 -9.33 -15.11 -11.55
C ALA A 158 -8.73 -14.80 -10.16
N ALA A 159 -9.37 -15.27 -9.09
CA ALA A 159 -8.85 -15.12 -7.73
C ALA A 159 -7.56 -15.91 -7.51
N LEU A 160 -7.50 -17.17 -7.96
CA LEU A 160 -6.31 -18.02 -7.83
C LEU A 160 -5.12 -17.40 -8.57
N ARG A 161 -5.32 -16.96 -9.81
CA ARG A 161 -4.31 -16.25 -10.60
C ARG A 161 -3.75 -15.07 -9.82
N ALA A 162 -4.62 -14.27 -9.23
CA ALA A 162 -4.21 -13.08 -8.53
C ALA A 162 -3.54 -13.37 -7.17
N VAL A 163 -3.76 -14.55 -6.58
CA VAL A 163 -2.97 -15.06 -5.44
C VAL A 163 -1.60 -15.57 -5.91
N GLU A 164 -1.56 -16.48 -6.89
CA GLU A 164 -0.34 -17.18 -7.30
C GLU A 164 0.64 -16.30 -8.08
N GLU A 165 0.15 -15.51 -9.03
CA GLU A 165 1.00 -14.69 -9.91
C GLU A 165 1.35 -13.33 -9.31
N HIS A 166 0.52 -12.82 -8.38
CA HIS A 166 0.64 -11.45 -7.89
C HIS A 166 0.84 -11.34 -6.37
N GLY A 167 0.75 -12.46 -5.64
CA GLY A 167 0.96 -12.50 -4.19
C GLY A 167 0.03 -11.56 -3.43
N MET A 168 -1.23 -11.45 -3.86
CA MET A 168 -2.19 -10.55 -3.23
C MET A 168 -2.46 -10.95 -1.77
N ASP A 169 -2.78 -9.97 -0.93
CA ASP A 169 -3.15 -10.18 0.47
C ASP A 169 -4.53 -9.59 0.84
N LEU A 170 -5.21 -8.98 -0.14
CA LEU A 170 -6.61 -8.57 -0.06
C LEU A 170 -7.24 -8.53 -1.46
N LEU A 171 -8.43 -9.10 -1.58
CA LEU A 171 -9.23 -9.05 -2.79
C LEU A 171 -10.33 -7.98 -2.66
N ILE A 172 -10.42 -7.10 -3.66
CA ILE A 172 -11.54 -6.16 -3.85
C ILE A 172 -12.34 -6.68 -5.05
N LEU A 173 -13.66 -6.69 -4.92
CA LEU A 173 -14.57 -7.16 -5.96
C LEU A 173 -15.44 -6.03 -6.48
N GLY A 174 -15.70 -6.06 -7.78
CA GLY A 174 -16.62 -5.16 -8.45
C GLY A 174 -17.30 -5.85 -9.61
N GLU A 175 -18.32 -5.17 -10.10
CA GLU A 175 -19.17 -5.66 -11.17
C GLU A 175 -19.47 -4.57 -12.18
N MET A 176 -19.96 -4.98 -13.34
CA MET A 176 -20.60 -4.10 -14.32
C MET A 176 -21.65 -4.89 -15.09
N GLY A 177 -22.89 -4.44 -15.10
CA GLY A 177 -23.94 -5.10 -15.88
C GLY A 177 -25.29 -4.40 -15.84
N ILE A 178 -25.85 -4.08 -17.00
CA ILE A 178 -27.23 -3.60 -17.04
C ILE A 178 -28.21 -4.71 -16.64
N GLY A 179 -29.04 -4.44 -15.62
CA GLY A 179 -30.04 -5.37 -15.07
C GLY A 179 -29.58 -6.15 -13.83
N ASN A 180 -28.30 -6.08 -13.47
CA ASN A 180 -27.74 -6.87 -12.38
C ASN A 180 -28.27 -6.52 -10.98
N THR A 181 -28.65 -5.26 -10.73
CA THR A 181 -29.30 -4.88 -9.45
C THR A 181 -30.63 -5.61 -9.25
N THR A 182 -31.35 -5.92 -10.32
CA THR A 182 -32.58 -6.72 -10.27
C THR A 182 -32.26 -8.18 -9.96
N ALA A 183 -31.24 -8.77 -10.60
CA ALA A 183 -30.78 -10.12 -10.30
C ALA A 183 -30.27 -10.24 -8.85
N ALA A 184 -29.47 -9.27 -8.38
CA ALA A 184 -29.00 -9.19 -7.01
C ALA A 184 -30.15 -9.06 -6.01
N SER A 185 -31.19 -8.29 -6.34
CA SER A 185 -32.40 -8.18 -5.52
C SER A 185 -33.19 -9.50 -5.47
N ALA A 186 -33.25 -10.25 -6.58
CA ALA A 186 -33.88 -11.57 -6.61
C ALA A 186 -33.13 -12.60 -5.76
N LEU A 187 -31.79 -12.62 -5.86
CA LEU A 187 -30.96 -13.42 -4.98
C LEU A 187 -31.13 -13.02 -3.52
N ALA A 188 -31.18 -11.71 -3.21
CA ALA A 188 -31.38 -11.23 -1.84
C ALA A 188 -32.75 -11.63 -1.29
N ALA A 189 -33.82 -11.53 -2.09
CA ALA A 189 -35.17 -11.97 -1.74
C ALA A 189 -35.15 -13.44 -1.30
N TRP A 190 -34.57 -14.31 -2.14
CA TRP A 190 -34.50 -15.75 -1.87
C TRP A 190 -33.60 -16.07 -0.68
N LEU A 191 -32.38 -15.52 -0.63
CA LEU A 191 -31.42 -15.87 0.42
C LEU A 191 -31.87 -15.38 1.80
N LEU A 192 -32.55 -14.25 1.88
CA LEU A 192 -33.01 -13.67 3.15
C LEU A 192 -34.46 -14.03 3.51
N ASP A 193 -35.16 -14.75 2.63
CA ASP A 193 -36.60 -15.04 2.76
C ASP A 193 -37.44 -13.75 2.93
N LEU A 194 -37.25 -12.79 2.02
CA LEU A 194 -37.90 -11.47 2.05
C LEU A 194 -38.70 -11.20 0.78
N GLY A 195 -39.73 -10.36 0.90
CA GLY A 195 -40.53 -9.92 -0.24
C GLY A 195 -39.78 -8.94 -1.15
N ALA A 196 -40.17 -8.88 -2.43
CA ALA A 196 -39.56 -7.96 -3.41
C ALA A 196 -39.63 -6.47 -2.98
N GLN A 197 -40.66 -6.10 -2.23
CA GLN A 197 -40.82 -4.74 -1.68
C GLN A 197 -39.70 -4.36 -0.71
N GLU A 198 -39.12 -5.32 0.00
CA GLU A 198 -38.09 -5.08 1.03
C GLU A 198 -36.68 -5.02 0.44
N VAL A 199 -36.47 -5.58 -0.75
CA VAL A 199 -35.12 -5.77 -1.32
C VAL A 199 -34.88 -4.94 -2.58
N VAL A 200 -35.93 -4.55 -3.31
CA VAL A 200 -35.80 -3.79 -4.56
C VAL A 200 -35.70 -2.29 -4.30
N GLY A 201 -34.56 -1.72 -4.67
CA GLY A 201 -34.30 -0.29 -4.68
C GLY A 201 -34.22 0.34 -6.08
N PRO A 202 -33.98 1.67 -6.13
CA PRO A 202 -33.93 2.42 -7.38
C PRO A 202 -32.67 2.14 -8.22
N GLY A 203 -31.62 1.49 -7.68
CA GLY A 203 -30.37 1.22 -8.40
C GLY A 203 -29.74 2.50 -8.96
N THR A 204 -29.71 2.60 -10.30
CA THR A 204 -29.18 3.75 -11.05
C THR A 204 -30.03 5.04 -10.93
N GLY A 205 -30.90 5.16 -9.92
CA GLY A 205 -31.78 6.32 -9.71
C GLY A 205 -32.95 6.38 -10.68
N ILE A 206 -33.64 5.26 -10.90
CA ILE A 206 -34.79 5.14 -11.80
C ILE A 206 -36.09 5.68 -11.16
N ALA A 207 -37.08 6.01 -11.99
CA ALA A 207 -38.41 6.47 -11.58
C ALA A 207 -39.26 5.33 -10.97
N ASP A 208 -40.33 5.69 -10.24
CA ASP A 208 -41.17 4.76 -9.48
C ASP A 208 -41.77 3.63 -10.34
N GLU A 209 -42.12 3.91 -11.61
CA GLU A 209 -42.65 2.90 -12.53
C GLU A 209 -41.60 1.82 -12.88
N ALA A 210 -40.34 2.21 -13.00
CA ALA A 210 -39.24 1.28 -13.26
C ALA A 210 -38.88 0.46 -12.00
N VAL A 211 -39.03 1.03 -10.81
CA VAL A 211 -38.94 0.28 -9.54
C VAL A 211 -40.06 -0.76 -9.44
N ALA A 212 -41.28 -0.41 -9.83
CA ALA A 212 -42.39 -1.36 -9.89
C ALA A 212 -42.12 -2.51 -10.89
N SER A 213 -41.56 -2.20 -12.06
CA SER A 213 -41.15 -3.22 -13.05
C SER A 213 -40.07 -4.18 -12.51
N LYS A 214 -39.11 -3.67 -11.70
CA LYS A 214 -38.14 -4.51 -11.00
C LYS A 214 -38.80 -5.42 -9.96
N ARG A 215 -39.73 -4.88 -9.16
CA ARG A 215 -40.45 -5.67 -8.14
C ARG A 215 -41.20 -6.83 -8.77
N ASP A 216 -41.97 -6.56 -9.84
CA ASP A 216 -42.67 -7.60 -10.59
C ASP A 216 -41.71 -8.66 -11.16
N ALA A 217 -40.55 -8.23 -11.68
CA ALA A 217 -39.53 -9.16 -12.17
C ALA A 217 -39.00 -10.08 -11.05
N VAL A 218 -38.68 -9.51 -9.89
CA VAL A 218 -38.21 -10.26 -8.71
C VAL A 218 -39.28 -11.22 -8.19
N GLU A 219 -40.53 -10.77 -8.08
CA GLU A 219 -41.66 -11.60 -7.62
C GLU A 219 -41.87 -12.81 -8.54
N ARG A 220 -41.91 -12.60 -9.85
CA ARG A 220 -42.05 -13.69 -10.83
C ARG A 220 -40.90 -14.67 -10.76
N ALA A 221 -39.66 -14.17 -10.71
CA ALA A 221 -38.47 -15.01 -10.64
C ALA A 221 -38.47 -15.88 -9.37
N CYS A 222 -38.81 -15.29 -8.22
CA CYS A 222 -38.88 -16.01 -6.96
C CYS A 222 -40.01 -17.06 -6.96
N ALA A 223 -41.17 -16.77 -7.57
CA ALA A 223 -42.25 -17.75 -7.70
C ALA A 223 -41.86 -18.95 -8.58
N LEU A 224 -41.15 -18.70 -9.69
CA LEU A 224 -40.59 -19.76 -10.53
C LEU A 224 -39.58 -20.60 -9.76
N TRP A 225 -38.69 -19.96 -9.01
CA TRP A 225 -37.72 -20.65 -8.16
C TRP A 225 -38.38 -21.48 -7.06
N GLN A 226 -39.40 -20.94 -6.37
CA GLN A 226 -40.14 -21.66 -5.33
C GLN A 226 -40.74 -22.97 -5.85
N SER A 227 -41.22 -22.96 -7.10
CA SER A 227 -41.73 -24.17 -7.76
C SER A 227 -40.59 -25.13 -8.15
N ALA A 228 -39.53 -24.62 -8.78
CA ALA A 228 -38.41 -25.42 -9.26
C ALA A 228 -37.56 -26.03 -8.13
N SER A 229 -37.47 -25.35 -6.99
CA SER A 229 -36.63 -25.71 -5.86
C SER A 229 -37.09 -27.00 -5.14
N GLN A 230 -38.35 -27.42 -5.33
CA GLN A 230 -38.89 -28.68 -4.80
C GLN A 230 -38.18 -29.92 -5.34
N ALA A 231 -37.47 -29.80 -6.47
CA ALA A 231 -36.68 -30.88 -7.07
C ALA A 231 -35.32 -31.09 -6.38
N TYR A 232 -34.99 -30.28 -5.36
CA TYR A 232 -33.70 -30.31 -4.68
C TYR A 232 -33.90 -30.51 -3.18
N GLU A 233 -32.95 -31.20 -2.55
CA GLU A 233 -32.87 -31.24 -1.10
C GLU A 233 -32.53 -29.84 -0.57
N PRO A 234 -33.35 -29.26 0.33
CA PRO A 234 -33.08 -27.94 0.90
C PRO A 234 -31.68 -27.85 1.49
N ASP A 235 -31.05 -26.68 1.32
CA ASP A 235 -29.70 -26.36 1.80
C ASP A 235 -28.54 -27.24 1.26
N SER A 236 -28.80 -28.14 0.30
CA SER A 236 -27.74 -28.89 -0.40
C SER A 236 -26.95 -28.02 -1.38
N ASP A 237 -25.71 -28.41 -1.71
CA ASP A 237 -24.90 -27.75 -2.75
C ASP A 237 -25.68 -27.65 -4.08
N ALA A 238 -26.45 -28.68 -4.44
CA ALA A 238 -27.27 -28.70 -5.64
C ALA A 238 -28.41 -27.67 -5.60
N TYR A 239 -29.03 -27.46 -4.42
CA TYR A 239 -30.06 -26.44 -4.21
C TYR A 239 -29.48 -25.03 -4.39
N TRP A 240 -28.34 -24.74 -3.77
CA TRP A 240 -27.71 -23.41 -3.85
C TRP A 240 -27.21 -23.09 -5.26
N LEU A 241 -26.63 -24.07 -5.97
CA LEU A 241 -26.22 -23.92 -7.38
C LEU A 241 -27.43 -23.67 -8.29
N ALA A 242 -28.51 -24.43 -8.11
CA ALA A 242 -29.71 -24.28 -8.91
C ALA A 242 -30.38 -22.92 -8.70
N GLY A 243 -30.39 -22.39 -7.46
CA GLY A 243 -30.93 -21.07 -7.18
C GLY A 243 -30.08 -19.93 -7.77
N MET A 244 -28.75 -20.04 -7.71
CA MET A 244 -27.85 -19.10 -8.42
C MET A 244 -28.09 -19.16 -9.93
N ALA A 245 -28.24 -20.35 -10.51
CA ALA A 245 -28.52 -20.51 -11.94
C ALA A 245 -29.89 -19.94 -12.34
N GLN A 246 -30.89 -20.02 -11.44
CA GLN A 246 -32.23 -19.52 -11.68
C GLN A 246 -32.31 -17.99 -11.62
N LEU A 247 -31.70 -17.37 -10.59
CA LEU A 247 -31.94 -15.97 -10.22
C LEU A 247 -30.74 -15.03 -10.47
N GLY A 248 -29.55 -15.57 -10.71
CA GLY A 248 -28.30 -14.82 -10.72
C GLY A 248 -27.86 -14.26 -12.08
N GLY A 249 -26.56 -13.96 -12.15
CA GLY A 249 -25.85 -13.39 -13.30
C GLY A 249 -24.49 -14.05 -13.46
N PHE A 250 -23.91 -14.04 -14.66
CA PHE A 250 -22.59 -14.64 -14.87
C PHE A 250 -21.51 -13.94 -14.03
N GLU A 251 -21.59 -12.62 -13.89
CA GLU A 251 -20.71 -11.82 -13.04
C GLU A 251 -20.97 -12.03 -11.55
N LEU A 252 -22.22 -12.29 -11.14
CA LEU A 252 -22.56 -12.61 -9.75
C LEU A 252 -22.01 -13.99 -9.36
N ALA A 253 -22.17 -14.99 -10.23
CA ALA A 253 -21.59 -16.31 -10.05
C ALA A 253 -20.05 -16.26 -10.06
N ALA A 254 -19.44 -15.46 -10.94
CA ALA A 254 -18.00 -15.25 -10.94
C ALA A 254 -17.49 -14.57 -9.66
N MET A 255 -18.16 -13.51 -9.17
CA MET A 255 -17.80 -12.90 -7.89
C MET A 255 -17.92 -13.89 -6.72
N ALA A 256 -18.99 -14.70 -6.67
CA ALA A 256 -19.15 -15.73 -5.66
C ALA A 256 -18.03 -16.79 -5.71
N GLY A 257 -17.63 -17.22 -6.91
CA GLY A 257 -16.48 -18.10 -7.11
C GLY A 257 -15.17 -17.47 -6.63
N ALA A 258 -14.94 -16.19 -6.94
CA ALA A 258 -13.77 -15.46 -6.47
C ALA A 258 -13.71 -15.37 -4.93
N ILE A 259 -14.86 -15.20 -4.26
CA ILE A 259 -14.96 -15.19 -2.79
C ILE A 259 -14.58 -16.56 -2.20
N LEU A 260 -15.14 -17.65 -2.73
CA LEU A 260 -14.84 -19.01 -2.27
C LEU A 260 -13.35 -19.37 -2.47
N GLN A 261 -12.78 -18.99 -3.61
CA GLN A 261 -11.36 -19.23 -3.84
C GLN A 261 -10.46 -18.37 -2.94
N ALA A 262 -10.81 -17.10 -2.72
CA ALA A 262 -10.04 -16.24 -1.83
C ALA A 262 -9.99 -16.80 -0.41
N SER A 263 -11.13 -17.27 0.13
CA SER A 263 -11.17 -17.88 1.46
C SER A 263 -10.39 -19.20 1.53
N ALA A 264 -10.47 -20.04 0.50
CA ALA A 264 -9.65 -21.25 0.38
C ALA A 264 -8.14 -20.94 0.31
N SER A 265 -7.77 -19.83 -0.32
CA SER A 265 -6.39 -19.35 -0.44
C SER A 265 -5.89 -18.59 0.80
N GLY A 266 -6.72 -18.39 1.82
CA GLY A 266 -6.32 -17.65 3.02
C GLY A 266 -6.26 -16.12 2.81
N VAL A 267 -7.04 -15.58 1.88
CA VAL A 267 -7.04 -14.15 1.51
C VAL A 267 -8.39 -13.51 1.86
N ALA A 268 -8.33 -12.36 2.53
CA ALA A 268 -9.52 -11.59 2.89
C ALA A 268 -10.17 -10.94 1.65
N VAL A 269 -11.48 -10.72 1.72
CA VAL A 269 -12.26 -10.06 0.66
C VAL A 269 -12.92 -8.80 1.23
N LEU A 270 -12.64 -7.65 0.62
CA LEU A 270 -13.28 -6.39 0.93
C LEU A 270 -14.51 -6.18 0.03
N LEU A 271 -15.68 -6.22 0.65
CA LEU A 271 -16.97 -6.13 -0.01
C LEU A 271 -17.37 -4.68 -0.28
N ASP A 272 -17.96 -4.47 -1.46
CA ASP A 272 -18.54 -3.19 -1.87
C ASP A 272 -20.00 -3.07 -1.42
N GLY A 273 -20.95 -2.88 -2.35
CA GLY A 273 -22.36 -2.70 -2.05
C GLY A 273 -23.19 -3.99 -2.23
N LEU A 274 -24.47 -3.80 -2.56
CA LEU A 274 -25.48 -4.85 -2.70
C LEU A 274 -24.99 -6.11 -3.45
N LEU A 275 -24.36 -5.93 -4.62
CA LEU A 275 -24.02 -7.05 -5.50
C LEU A 275 -22.88 -7.90 -4.92
N ALA A 276 -21.82 -7.28 -4.41
CA ALA A 276 -20.75 -7.99 -3.71
C ALA A 276 -21.29 -8.66 -2.43
N GLY A 277 -22.14 -7.96 -1.68
CA GLY A 277 -22.77 -8.48 -0.47
C GLY A 277 -23.63 -9.73 -0.71
N VAL A 278 -24.49 -9.72 -1.74
CA VAL A 278 -25.36 -10.88 -2.02
C VAL A 278 -24.56 -12.09 -2.50
N CYS A 279 -23.48 -11.88 -3.27
CA CYS A 279 -22.57 -12.95 -3.66
C CYS A 279 -21.85 -13.54 -2.45
N ALA A 280 -21.46 -12.70 -1.49
CA ALA A 280 -20.84 -13.14 -0.24
C ALA A 280 -21.81 -13.91 0.66
N LEU A 281 -23.08 -13.50 0.70
CA LEU A 281 -24.14 -14.23 1.41
C LEU A 281 -24.36 -15.61 0.79
N TRP A 282 -24.46 -15.69 -0.54
CA TRP A 282 -24.56 -16.98 -1.24
C TRP A 282 -23.34 -17.87 -0.95
N ALA A 283 -22.12 -17.31 -1.03
CA ALA A 283 -20.89 -18.06 -0.74
C ALA A 283 -20.87 -18.57 0.72
N THR A 284 -21.43 -17.83 1.66
CA THR A 284 -21.56 -18.24 3.07
C THR A 284 -22.65 -19.31 3.26
N ARG A 285 -23.71 -19.33 2.44
CA ARG A 285 -24.67 -20.45 2.45
C ARG A 285 -24.06 -21.75 1.94
N MET A 286 -23.23 -21.65 0.90
CA MET A 286 -22.46 -22.77 0.38
C MET A 286 -21.43 -23.27 1.40
N ARG A 287 -20.63 -22.36 1.95
CA ARG A 287 -19.53 -22.67 2.88
C ARG A 287 -19.55 -21.67 4.04
N PRO A 288 -20.19 -22.00 5.18
CA PRO A 288 -20.41 -21.06 6.30
C PRO A 288 -19.16 -20.37 6.83
N GLN A 289 -18.02 -21.05 6.87
CA GLN A 289 -16.77 -20.47 7.38
C GLN A 289 -16.19 -19.39 6.46
N THR A 290 -16.71 -19.22 5.24
CA THR A 290 -16.33 -18.13 4.33
C THR A 290 -16.57 -16.75 4.96
N SER A 291 -17.56 -16.61 5.86
CA SER A 291 -17.83 -15.32 6.51
C SER A 291 -16.62 -14.77 7.28
N ALA A 292 -15.73 -15.64 7.79
CA ALA A 292 -14.52 -15.22 8.48
C ALA A 292 -13.56 -14.40 7.58
N TYR A 293 -13.67 -14.52 6.26
CA TYR A 293 -12.81 -13.84 5.29
C TYR A 293 -13.37 -12.51 4.78
N LEU A 294 -14.60 -12.17 5.15
CA LEU A 294 -15.31 -11.03 4.58
C LEU A 294 -15.14 -9.78 5.45
N ILE A 295 -14.82 -8.66 4.81
CA ILE A 295 -14.78 -7.34 5.41
C ILE A 295 -15.79 -6.46 4.68
N ALA A 296 -16.69 -5.81 5.40
CA ALA A 296 -17.69 -4.92 4.81
C ALA A 296 -17.09 -3.51 4.62
N GLY A 297 -16.92 -3.07 3.36
CA GLY A 297 -16.34 -1.78 3.05
C GLY A 297 -17.28 -0.61 3.37
N HIS A 298 -18.50 -0.64 2.83
CA HIS A 298 -19.47 0.43 3.06
C HIS A 298 -20.91 -0.07 3.15
N ARG A 299 -21.80 0.79 3.63
CA ARG A 299 -23.25 0.60 3.58
C ARG A 299 -23.82 1.30 2.36
N SER A 300 -24.11 0.53 1.32
CA SER A 300 -24.98 0.99 0.23
C SER A 300 -26.39 1.33 0.73
N PRO A 301 -27.04 2.38 0.19
CA PRO A 301 -28.44 2.73 0.50
C PRO A 301 -29.46 1.80 -0.18
N GLU A 302 -29.03 0.80 -0.95
CA GLU A 302 -29.95 -0.22 -1.50
C GLU A 302 -30.65 -0.99 -0.37
N PRO A 303 -31.99 -1.19 -0.43
CA PRO A 303 -32.79 -1.69 0.69
C PRO A 303 -32.29 -3.01 1.31
N ALA A 304 -31.89 -3.96 0.47
CA ALA A 304 -31.44 -5.27 0.91
C ALA A 304 -30.06 -5.24 1.60
N HIS A 305 -29.20 -4.26 1.32
CA HIS A 305 -27.80 -4.37 1.68
C HIS A 305 -27.57 -4.40 3.20
N GLY A 306 -28.30 -3.58 3.95
CA GLY A 306 -28.23 -3.63 5.42
C GLY A 306 -28.62 -5.00 5.99
N ARG A 307 -29.65 -5.64 5.42
CA ARG A 307 -30.11 -6.98 5.85
C ARG A 307 -29.11 -8.07 5.49
N ILE A 308 -28.46 -7.95 4.32
CA ILE A 308 -27.36 -8.82 3.91
C ILE A 308 -26.20 -8.73 4.90
N LEU A 309 -25.77 -7.51 5.26
CA LEU A 309 -24.70 -7.31 6.23
C LEU A 309 -25.05 -7.91 7.60
N SER A 310 -26.29 -7.74 8.07
CA SER A 310 -26.77 -8.38 9.30
C SER A 310 -26.73 -9.92 9.21
N ALA A 311 -27.17 -10.50 8.09
CA ALA A 311 -27.13 -11.96 7.87
C ALA A 311 -25.69 -12.51 7.80
N LEU A 312 -24.75 -11.70 7.32
CA LEU A 312 -23.31 -12.02 7.31
C LEU A 312 -22.63 -11.80 8.67
N GLY A 313 -23.28 -11.10 9.61
CA GLY A 313 -22.68 -10.70 10.89
C GLY A 313 -21.57 -9.65 10.71
N LYS A 314 -21.70 -8.76 9.72
CA LYS A 314 -20.66 -7.78 9.38
C LYS A 314 -21.12 -6.34 9.60
N THR A 315 -20.22 -5.52 10.12
CA THR A 315 -20.41 -4.07 10.29
C THR A 315 -19.59 -3.34 9.23
N PRO A 316 -20.19 -2.44 8.43
CA PRO A 316 -19.47 -1.72 7.38
C PRO A 316 -18.54 -0.64 7.96
N LEU A 317 -17.38 -0.42 7.33
CA LEU A 317 -16.45 0.64 7.70
C LEU A 317 -16.96 2.05 7.40
N LEU A 318 -17.76 2.19 6.33
CA LEU A 318 -18.27 3.48 5.84
C LEU A 318 -19.79 3.47 5.71
N ASP A 319 -20.46 4.57 6.09
CA ASP A 319 -21.88 4.81 5.78
C ASP A 319 -22.00 6.20 5.14
N MET A 320 -21.81 6.25 3.82
CA MET A 320 -21.67 7.50 3.04
C MET A 320 -22.76 7.66 1.97
N GLY A 321 -23.74 6.75 1.92
CA GLY A 321 -24.76 6.74 0.87
C GLY A 321 -24.23 6.46 -0.54
N LEU A 322 -23.09 5.75 -0.66
CA LEU A 322 -22.49 5.40 -1.95
C LEU A 322 -23.31 4.33 -2.66
N ARG A 323 -23.54 4.51 -3.97
CA ARG A 323 -24.35 3.60 -4.80
C ARG A 323 -23.87 3.55 -6.26
N VAL A 324 -22.59 3.80 -6.49
CA VAL A 324 -21.99 3.73 -7.83
C VAL A 324 -21.86 2.28 -8.29
N GLY A 325 -21.47 1.37 -7.39
CA GLY A 325 -21.08 0.00 -7.75
C GLY A 325 -19.60 -0.05 -8.16
N GLU A 326 -19.25 -1.00 -9.02
CA GLU A 326 -17.89 -1.14 -9.57
C GLU A 326 -16.78 -1.22 -8.49
N GLY A 327 -17.06 -1.75 -7.29
CA GLY A 327 -16.06 -1.87 -6.22
C GLY A 327 -15.66 -0.55 -5.55
N THR A 328 -16.32 0.56 -5.86
CA THR A 328 -15.90 1.91 -5.45
C THR A 328 -15.94 2.15 -3.94
N GLY A 329 -16.97 1.66 -3.24
CA GLY A 329 -17.09 1.81 -1.78
C GLY A 329 -16.11 0.93 -1.02
N ALA A 330 -15.85 -0.29 -1.52
CA ALA A 330 -14.74 -1.12 -1.03
C ALA A 330 -13.39 -0.39 -1.18
N MET A 331 -13.14 0.20 -2.34
CA MET A 331 -11.90 0.93 -2.60
C MET A 331 -11.75 2.16 -1.69
N MET A 332 -12.82 2.88 -1.38
CA MET A 332 -12.78 3.97 -0.39
C MET A 332 -12.48 3.49 1.04
N ALA A 333 -12.93 2.29 1.41
CA ALA A 333 -12.69 1.72 2.74
C ALA A 333 -11.27 1.14 2.87
N TRP A 334 -10.66 0.71 1.77
CA TRP A 334 -9.35 0.06 1.75
C TRP A 334 -8.24 0.85 2.50
N PRO A 335 -8.06 2.17 2.29
CA PRO A 335 -7.05 2.94 3.01
C PRO A 335 -7.19 2.90 4.54
N LEU A 336 -8.40 2.74 5.07
CA LEU A 336 -8.63 2.64 6.51
C LEU A 336 -8.07 1.34 7.08
N ILE A 337 -8.20 0.23 6.34
CA ILE A 337 -7.66 -1.07 6.71
C ILE A 337 -6.13 -1.03 6.69
N LYS A 338 -5.55 -0.45 5.63
CA LYS A 338 -4.09 -0.26 5.51
C LYS A 338 -3.56 0.57 6.68
N ALA A 339 -4.18 1.72 6.95
CA ALA A 339 -3.81 2.59 8.06
C ALA A 339 -3.93 1.86 9.41
N GLY A 340 -4.99 1.07 9.64
CA GLY A 340 -5.15 0.27 10.85
C GLY A 340 -4.01 -0.74 11.04
N CYS A 341 -3.59 -1.43 9.98
CA CYS A 341 -2.46 -2.35 10.03
C CYS A 341 -1.15 -1.63 10.38
N GLU A 342 -0.90 -0.47 9.76
CA GLU A 342 0.29 0.36 10.00
C GLU A 342 0.32 0.93 11.42
N ILE A 343 -0.81 1.48 11.90
CA ILE A 343 -0.98 1.93 13.28
C ILE A 343 -0.68 0.79 14.25
N MET A 344 -1.26 -0.39 14.01
CA MET A 344 -1.01 -1.55 14.87
C MET A 344 0.44 -2.01 14.83
N ALA A 345 1.12 -1.92 13.70
CA ALA A 345 2.51 -2.34 13.55
C ALA A 345 3.49 -1.36 14.21
N GLU A 346 3.26 -0.05 14.07
CA GLU A 346 4.25 0.99 14.37
C GLU A 346 4.00 1.72 15.70
N THR A 347 2.77 1.67 16.23
CA THR A 347 2.48 2.30 17.53
C THR A 347 3.22 1.55 18.64
N ALA A 348 3.94 2.31 19.47
CA ALA A 348 4.62 1.79 20.65
C ALA A 348 3.60 1.17 21.63
N THR A 349 4.03 0.19 22.42
CA THR A 349 3.26 -0.25 23.57
C THR A 349 3.49 0.67 24.77
N PHE A 350 2.62 0.64 25.78
CA PHE A 350 2.84 1.35 27.04
C PHE A 350 4.19 1.00 27.69
N ALA A 351 4.64 -0.26 27.53
CA ALA A 351 5.95 -0.72 28.01
C ALA A 351 7.11 -0.05 27.26
N ASP A 352 7.02 0.04 25.93
CA ASP A 352 8.05 0.68 25.09
C ASP A 352 8.15 2.19 25.36
N ALA A 353 7.00 2.84 25.59
CA ALA A 353 6.91 4.29 25.78
C ALA A 353 7.21 4.76 27.21
N ARG A 354 7.39 3.84 28.17
CA ARG A 354 7.52 4.14 29.62
C ARG A 354 6.38 5.01 30.16
N VAL A 355 5.19 4.88 29.57
CA VAL A 355 3.98 5.55 30.03
C VAL A 355 3.24 4.58 30.94
N SER A 356 2.93 5.00 32.16
CA SER A 356 2.12 4.20 33.10
C SER A 356 0.79 3.84 32.43
N ASN A 357 0.50 2.55 32.25
CA ASN A 357 -0.80 2.10 31.73
C ASN A 357 -1.86 2.25 32.83
N PRO A 358 -2.78 3.24 32.76
CA PRO A 358 -3.78 3.44 33.79
C PRO A 358 -4.90 2.39 33.75
N PHE A 359 -4.90 1.50 32.75
CA PHE A 359 -5.92 0.46 32.53
C PHE A 359 -5.41 -0.96 32.83
N ALA A 360 -4.16 -1.12 33.29
CA ALA A 360 -3.62 -2.44 33.68
C ALA A 360 -4.32 -3.05 34.90
N ALA A 361 -5.04 -2.24 35.69
CA ALA A 361 -5.74 -2.67 36.90
C ALA A 361 -7.08 -3.38 36.64
N ASP A 362 -7.67 -3.24 35.44
CA ASP A 362 -9.00 -3.80 35.12
C ASP A 362 -8.95 -5.16 34.42
N LEU A 363 -7.76 -5.76 34.24
CA LEU A 363 -7.58 -7.06 33.58
C LEU A 363 -7.28 -8.22 34.55
N SER A 364 -7.65 -8.11 35.83
CA SER A 364 -7.57 -9.23 36.78
C SER A 364 -8.95 -9.73 37.19
N SER A 365 -9.47 -10.72 36.48
CA SER A 365 -10.27 -11.78 37.09
C SER A 365 -10.13 -13.07 36.30
N ASP A 366 -9.64 -14.07 37.01
CA ASP A 366 -9.76 -15.50 36.79
C ASP A 366 -8.73 -16.24 35.90
N GLU A 367 -7.89 -16.95 36.66
CA GLU A 367 -7.39 -18.31 36.47
C GLU A 367 -6.13 -18.57 35.62
N GLY A 368 -5.16 -19.18 36.30
CA GLY A 368 -4.19 -20.09 35.69
C GLY A 368 -2.81 -19.50 35.51
N HIS A 369 -2.04 -19.41 36.60
CA HIS A 369 -0.58 -19.43 36.51
C HIS A 369 -0.13 -20.72 35.81
N LEU A 370 0.01 -20.68 34.49
CA LEU A 370 0.84 -21.61 33.74
C LEU A 370 2.16 -20.90 33.50
N ALA A 371 3.19 -21.41 34.18
CA ALA A 371 4.57 -21.00 34.04
C ALA A 371 4.91 -20.86 32.55
N LEU A 372 5.39 -19.68 32.18
CA LEU A 372 5.99 -19.41 30.87
C LEU A 372 7.19 -20.33 30.72
N ASN A 373 7.01 -21.46 30.04
CA ASN A 373 8.11 -22.14 29.39
C ASN A 373 8.48 -21.29 28.17
N ASP A 374 9.29 -20.27 28.43
CA ASP A 374 10.04 -19.49 27.46
C ASP A 374 11.11 -20.42 26.86
N THR A 375 10.70 -21.30 25.95
CA THR A 375 11.61 -22.10 25.13
C THR A 375 11.25 -21.95 23.66
N ASP A 376 12.00 -21.04 23.02
CA ASP A 376 12.62 -21.25 21.71
C ASP A 376 11.71 -21.35 20.47
N THR A 377 10.81 -20.38 20.25
CA THR A 377 10.18 -20.18 18.92
C THR A 377 10.75 -18.97 18.15
N ARG A 378 11.72 -18.25 18.72
CA ARG A 378 12.43 -17.14 18.03
C ARG A 378 13.37 -17.62 16.92
N ARG A 379 13.69 -18.92 16.84
CA ARG A 379 14.73 -19.45 15.95
C ARG A 379 14.26 -19.82 14.54
N GLU A 380 12.96 -19.85 14.25
CA GLU A 380 12.44 -20.44 13.01
C GLU A 380 11.78 -19.47 12.02
N MET A 381 11.83 -18.15 12.26
CA MET A 381 11.44 -17.18 11.24
C MET A 381 12.63 -16.90 10.32
N PRO A 382 12.58 -17.26 9.02
CA PRO A 382 13.65 -16.88 8.12
C PRO A 382 13.68 -15.35 8.00
N PRO A 383 14.87 -14.73 7.96
CA PRO A 383 14.98 -13.30 7.70
C PRO A 383 14.34 -12.95 6.35
N VAL A 384 13.85 -11.72 6.23
CA VAL A 384 13.34 -11.17 4.96
C VAL A 384 14.33 -11.52 3.85
N ALA A 385 13.84 -12.17 2.79
CA ALA A 385 14.66 -12.54 1.65
C ALA A 385 15.41 -11.29 1.14
N VAL A 386 16.68 -11.47 0.76
CA VAL A 386 17.52 -10.34 0.39
C VAL A 386 17.05 -9.78 -0.95
N ASP A 387 16.32 -8.66 -0.91
CA ASP A 387 15.75 -7.99 -2.09
C ASP A 387 16.82 -7.48 -3.08
N PHE A 388 18.07 -7.34 -2.63
CA PHE A 388 19.22 -6.96 -3.46
C PHE A 388 20.03 -8.21 -3.80
N ASP A 389 20.41 -8.40 -5.05
CA ASP A 389 21.35 -9.45 -5.43
C ASP A 389 22.81 -9.15 -4.99
N ASP A 390 23.71 -10.12 -5.17
CA ASP A 390 25.13 -9.95 -4.79
C ASP A 390 25.83 -8.80 -5.52
N ALA A 391 25.47 -8.56 -6.79
CA ALA A 391 26.07 -7.51 -7.59
C ALA A 391 25.58 -6.13 -7.12
N GLU A 392 24.29 -6.00 -6.83
CA GLU A 392 23.68 -4.79 -6.30
C GLU A 392 24.23 -4.46 -4.91
N ARG A 393 24.32 -5.46 -4.01
CA ARG A 393 24.97 -5.28 -2.69
C ARG A 393 26.41 -4.81 -2.83
N LYS A 394 27.20 -5.47 -3.69
CA LYS A 394 28.60 -5.07 -3.95
C LYS A 394 28.69 -3.68 -4.55
N ALA A 395 27.76 -3.27 -5.41
CA ALA A 395 27.74 -1.94 -6.00
C ALA A 395 27.52 -0.86 -4.92
N VAL A 396 26.57 -1.07 -4.00
CA VAL A 396 26.34 -0.16 -2.87
C VAL A 396 27.58 -0.04 -2.00
N TYR A 397 28.14 -1.17 -1.53
CA TYR A 397 29.35 -1.15 -0.70
C TYR A 397 30.58 -0.60 -1.43
N LYS A 398 30.68 -0.79 -2.75
CA LYS A 398 31.72 -0.18 -3.58
C LYS A 398 31.58 1.34 -3.63
N ALA A 399 30.38 1.88 -3.81
CA ALA A 399 30.15 3.32 -3.79
C ALA A 399 30.51 3.91 -2.41
N ILE A 400 30.07 3.28 -1.32
CA ILE A 400 30.42 3.66 0.04
C ILE A 400 31.94 3.61 0.24
N ALA A 401 32.60 2.49 -0.08
CA ALA A 401 34.03 2.34 0.18
C ALA A 401 34.92 3.23 -0.70
N ALA A 402 34.49 3.54 -1.93
CA ALA A 402 35.31 4.24 -2.93
C ALA A 402 35.00 5.74 -3.09
N ARG A 403 34.01 6.29 -2.38
CA ARG A 403 33.76 7.74 -2.36
C ARG A 403 34.87 8.49 -1.63
N ARG A 404 35.28 9.65 -2.13
CA ARG A 404 36.43 10.41 -1.60
C ARG A 404 36.12 11.90 -1.63
N ASP A 405 36.77 12.64 -0.73
CA ASP A 405 36.75 14.10 -0.73
C ASP A 405 37.67 14.58 -1.87
N VAL A 406 37.06 14.92 -3.01
CA VAL A 406 37.78 15.30 -4.23
C VAL A 406 38.08 16.78 -4.21
N ARG A 407 39.35 17.13 -4.43
CA ARG A 407 39.82 18.54 -4.41
C ARG A 407 40.46 19.00 -5.71
N VAL A 408 40.49 18.14 -6.72
CA VAL A 408 41.06 18.42 -8.04
C VAL A 408 40.03 18.02 -9.08
N PHE A 409 39.65 18.99 -9.92
CA PHE A 409 38.61 18.81 -10.92
C PHE A 409 39.16 19.08 -12.32
N LEU A 410 38.68 18.29 -13.28
CA LEU A 410 38.93 18.51 -14.69
C LEU A 410 38.01 19.62 -15.21
N PRO A 411 38.42 20.38 -16.24
CA PRO A 411 37.62 21.46 -16.81
C PRO A 411 36.38 20.96 -17.58
N ASP A 412 36.27 19.66 -17.80
CA ASP A 412 35.17 19.01 -18.51
C ASP A 412 33.81 19.32 -17.85
N PRO A 413 32.81 19.77 -18.63
CA PRO A 413 31.51 20.10 -18.08
C PRO A 413 30.77 18.84 -17.62
N VAL A 414 30.17 18.89 -16.42
CA VAL A 414 29.25 17.84 -15.96
C VAL A 414 27.85 18.10 -16.55
N PRO A 415 27.21 17.10 -17.20
CA PRO A 415 25.87 17.26 -17.73
C PRO A 415 24.86 17.65 -16.64
N VAL A 416 23.98 18.61 -16.94
CA VAL A 416 22.93 19.08 -16.01
C VAL A 416 22.05 17.92 -15.54
N THR A 417 21.79 16.94 -16.41
CA THR A 417 21.02 15.73 -16.06
C THR A 417 21.70 14.87 -15.00
N VAL A 418 23.04 14.81 -14.99
CA VAL A 418 23.82 14.09 -13.97
C VAL A 418 23.74 14.84 -12.65
N VAL A 419 23.95 16.17 -12.67
CA VAL A 419 23.80 17.03 -11.48
C VAL A 419 22.40 16.89 -10.89
N ARG A 420 21.37 16.87 -11.74
CA ARG A 420 19.98 16.66 -11.32
C ARG A 420 19.78 15.32 -10.59
N ARG A 421 20.30 14.21 -11.13
CA ARG A 421 20.21 12.90 -10.46
C ARG A 421 20.92 12.87 -9.11
N ILE A 422 22.06 13.56 -8.99
CA ILE A 422 22.78 13.71 -7.72
C ILE A 422 21.92 14.48 -6.70
N LEU A 423 21.30 15.59 -7.11
CA LEU A 423 20.39 16.37 -6.26
C LEU A 423 19.12 15.57 -5.88
N GLU A 424 18.57 14.80 -6.81
CA GLU A 424 17.42 13.90 -6.56
C GLU A 424 17.78 12.81 -5.54
N ALA A 425 18.98 12.22 -5.64
CA ALA A 425 19.47 11.27 -4.62
C ALA A 425 19.60 11.93 -3.24
N GLY A 426 20.08 13.17 -3.17
CA GLY A 426 20.09 13.95 -1.94
C GLY A 426 18.68 14.17 -1.39
N HIS A 427 17.71 14.51 -2.25
CA HIS A 427 16.31 14.69 -1.86
C HIS A 427 15.61 13.39 -1.39
N GLN A 428 16.13 12.22 -1.77
CA GLN A 428 15.69 10.92 -1.25
C GLN A 428 16.29 10.58 0.13
N GLY A 429 17.07 11.50 0.73
CA GLY A 429 17.60 11.32 2.07
C GLY A 429 16.49 11.09 3.11
N PRO A 430 16.69 10.21 4.10
CA PRO A 430 15.76 10.10 5.22
C PRO A 430 15.71 11.44 5.96
N SER A 431 14.51 11.88 6.35
CA SER A 431 14.34 13.06 7.18
C SER A 431 13.37 12.81 8.33
N VAL A 432 13.78 13.26 9.52
CA VAL A 432 12.95 13.20 10.72
C VAL A 432 11.66 13.99 10.49
N GLY A 433 10.53 13.42 10.91
CA GLY A 433 9.21 14.01 10.67
C GLY A 433 8.88 14.28 9.21
N TYR A 434 9.60 13.66 8.26
CA TYR A 434 9.51 13.90 6.82
C TYR A 434 9.65 15.38 6.43
N MET A 435 10.44 16.15 7.20
CA MET A 435 10.49 17.61 7.09
C MET A 435 11.30 18.11 5.88
N GLN A 436 12.21 17.27 5.35
CA GLN A 436 13.09 17.61 4.22
C GLN A 436 13.71 19.02 4.35
N PRO A 437 14.50 19.27 5.42
CA PRO A 437 14.88 20.62 5.82
C PRO A 437 15.87 21.28 4.87
N TRP A 438 16.40 20.55 3.89
CA TRP A 438 17.45 21.04 3.02
C TRP A 438 16.95 21.92 1.85
N ASN A 439 17.83 22.79 1.37
CA ASN A 439 17.74 23.39 0.04
C ASN A 439 19.07 23.22 -0.69
N PHE A 440 19.04 23.27 -2.02
CA PHE A 440 20.22 23.15 -2.87
C PHE A 440 20.33 24.38 -3.79
N ILE A 441 21.37 25.19 -3.59
CA ILE A 441 21.70 26.31 -4.49
C ILE A 441 22.78 25.81 -5.45
N ALA A 442 22.40 25.58 -6.70
CA ALA A 442 23.32 25.11 -7.73
C ALA A 442 24.04 26.28 -8.40
N ILE A 443 25.36 26.34 -8.28
CA ILE A 443 26.21 27.45 -8.70
C ILE A 443 27.14 26.98 -9.81
N ARG A 444 27.06 27.65 -10.97
CA ARG A 444 27.97 27.47 -12.12
C ARG A 444 28.53 28.81 -12.64
N ASP A 445 28.12 29.91 -12.02
CA ASP A 445 28.56 31.24 -12.42
C ASP A 445 30.02 31.44 -12.03
N LYS A 446 30.88 31.72 -13.01
CA LYS A 446 32.33 31.78 -12.80
C LYS A 446 32.75 32.93 -11.90
N GLN A 447 32.03 34.05 -11.93
CA GLN A 447 32.33 35.19 -11.08
C GLN A 447 31.98 34.86 -9.63
N LEU A 448 30.78 34.31 -9.39
CA LEU A 448 30.36 33.88 -8.06
C LEU A 448 31.26 32.77 -7.50
N LEU A 449 31.70 31.81 -8.33
CA LEU A 449 32.68 30.80 -7.92
C LEU A 449 34.03 31.41 -7.53
N ALA A 450 34.48 32.45 -8.22
CA ALA A 450 35.70 33.17 -7.86
C ALA A 450 35.57 33.91 -6.52
N GLU A 451 34.43 34.58 -6.29
CA GLU A 451 34.10 35.27 -5.04
C GLU A 451 34.01 34.28 -3.86
N LEU A 452 33.37 33.12 -4.06
CA LEU A 452 33.35 32.03 -3.07
C LEU A 452 34.76 31.51 -2.76
N ALA A 453 35.61 31.35 -3.77
CA ALA A 453 36.99 30.91 -3.57
C ALA A 453 37.82 31.93 -2.78
N GLU A 454 37.61 33.23 -3.01
CA GLU A 454 38.25 34.29 -2.21
C GLU A 454 37.78 34.28 -0.76
N LEU A 455 36.47 34.09 -0.53
CA LEU A 455 35.91 33.96 0.82
C LEU A 455 36.57 32.79 1.56
N VAL A 456 36.67 31.64 0.91
CA VAL A 456 37.28 30.44 1.49
C VAL A 456 38.78 30.62 1.73
N GLU A 457 39.47 31.32 0.84
CA GLU A 457 40.90 31.60 0.99
C GLU A 457 41.18 32.50 2.20
N ARG A 458 40.36 33.55 2.41
CA ARG A 458 40.49 34.42 3.60
C ARG A 458 40.36 33.62 4.89
N GLU A 459 39.35 32.76 4.98
CA GLU A 459 39.13 31.96 6.19
C GLU A 459 40.15 30.84 6.38
N ARG A 460 40.67 30.27 5.30
CA ARG A 460 41.80 29.33 5.37
C ARG A 460 43.04 29.97 5.97
N VAL A 461 43.39 31.19 5.57
CA VAL A 461 44.55 31.90 6.16
C VAL A 461 44.30 32.15 7.65
N ARG A 462 43.13 32.68 8.01
CA ARG A 462 42.74 32.97 9.39
C ARG A 462 42.71 31.73 10.29
N ALA A 463 42.13 30.63 9.80
CA ALA A 463 42.08 29.37 10.55
C ALA A 463 43.46 28.73 10.71
N GLY A 464 44.36 28.94 9.74
CA GLY A 464 45.75 28.48 9.78
C GLY A 464 46.53 29.03 10.97
N GLU A 465 46.26 30.27 11.39
CA GLU A 465 46.91 30.91 12.55
C GLU A 465 46.64 30.19 13.88
N LYS A 466 45.59 29.35 13.94
CA LYS A 466 45.22 28.59 15.14
C LYS A 466 46.03 27.30 15.30
N PHE A 467 46.79 26.88 14.29
CA PHE A 467 47.60 25.66 14.35
C PHE A 467 49.05 25.94 14.79
N PRO A 468 49.69 25.01 15.53
CA PRO A 468 51.13 25.04 15.75
C PRO A 468 51.92 25.05 14.43
N ASP A 469 53.13 25.63 14.43
CA ASP A 469 53.89 25.95 13.20
C ASP A 469 54.02 24.77 12.21
N GLU A 470 54.33 23.55 12.68
CA GLU A 470 54.47 22.35 11.82
C GLU A 470 53.16 21.90 11.16
N GLN A 471 52.01 22.10 11.83
CA GLN A 471 50.68 21.76 11.30
C GLN A 471 50.09 22.87 10.44
N ARG A 472 50.44 24.13 10.74
CA ARG A 472 50.03 25.31 9.97
C ARG A 472 50.53 25.24 8.53
N ASP A 473 51.80 24.90 8.32
CA ASP A 473 52.38 24.82 6.97
C ASP A 473 51.71 23.73 6.12
N TYR A 474 51.24 22.64 6.74
CA TYR A 474 50.47 21.62 6.06
C TYR A 474 49.04 22.08 5.76
N TYR A 475 48.35 22.66 6.74
CA TYR A 475 47.00 23.21 6.58
C TYR A 475 46.95 24.28 5.47
N LEU A 476 47.98 25.14 5.42
CA LEU A 476 48.13 26.17 4.40
C LEU A 476 48.55 25.63 3.01
N ARG A 477 48.78 24.32 2.86
CA ARG A 477 48.96 23.66 1.54
C ARG A 477 47.68 22.99 1.03
N LEU A 478 46.62 22.93 1.83
CA LEU A 478 45.34 22.42 1.37
C LEU A 478 44.78 23.37 0.31
N LYS A 479 44.64 22.83 -0.91
CA LYS A 479 44.18 23.56 -2.09
C LYS A 479 42.75 24.07 -1.95
N VAL A 480 42.55 25.37 -2.21
CA VAL A 480 41.24 26.06 -2.34
C VAL A 480 40.79 26.10 -3.81
N GLU A 481 41.68 25.76 -4.72
CA GLU A 481 41.50 25.82 -6.16
C GLU A 481 40.33 24.96 -6.66
N GLY A 482 39.92 23.94 -5.89
CA GLY A 482 38.77 23.10 -6.21
C GLY A 482 37.47 23.88 -6.46
N LEU A 483 37.24 25.02 -5.80
CA LEU A 483 36.06 25.88 -6.06
C LEU A 483 36.14 26.61 -7.40
N ARG A 484 37.36 26.98 -7.83
CA ARG A 484 37.59 27.65 -9.11
C ARG A 484 37.60 26.67 -10.28
N GLU A 485 38.07 25.45 -10.02
CA GLU A 485 38.20 24.37 -11.02
C GLU A 485 36.89 23.62 -11.25
N ALA A 486 36.06 23.45 -10.21
CA ALA A 486 34.84 22.66 -10.33
C ALA A 486 33.81 23.32 -11.25
N PRO A 487 33.23 22.58 -12.21
CA PRO A 487 32.18 23.09 -13.08
C PRO A 487 30.89 23.44 -12.34
N TRP A 488 30.64 22.83 -11.18
CA TRP A 488 29.50 23.09 -10.32
C TRP A 488 29.93 23.19 -8.85
N THR A 489 29.29 24.07 -8.10
CA THR A 489 29.28 24.06 -6.63
C THR A 489 27.84 24.07 -6.14
N ILE A 490 27.48 23.19 -5.22
CA ILE A 490 26.16 23.16 -4.60
C ILE A 490 26.29 23.66 -3.17
N CYS A 491 25.61 24.77 -2.84
CA CYS A 491 25.41 25.15 -1.44
C CYS A 491 24.19 24.41 -0.90
N VAL A 492 24.42 23.54 0.07
CA VAL A 492 23.37 22.83 0.79
C VAL A 492 23.05 23.59 2.07
N THR A 493 21.79 23.93 2.26
CA THR A 493 21.32 24.64 3.47
C THR A 493 20.42 23.75 4.32
N ASN A 494 20.17 24.15 5.56
CA ASN A 494 19.20 23.57 6.48
C ASN A 494 18.25 24.66 6.97
N ASP A 495 16.96 24.46 6.77
CA ASP A 495 15.88 25.33 7.21
C ASP A 495 15.22 24.73 8.46
N PRO A 496 15.63 25.15 9.68
CA PRO A 496 15.09 24.62 10.93
C PRO A 496 13.62 25.01 11.16
N THR A 497 13.07 25.90 10.35
CA THR A 497 11.68 26.35 10.44
C THR A 497 10.73 25.51 9.58
N ARG A 498 11.29 24.66 8.71
CA ARG A 498 10.51 23.81 7.80
C ARG A 498 9.71 22.76 8.56
N GLY A 499 8.47 22.55 8.12
CA GLY A 499 7.52 21.67 8.80
C GLY A 499 6.79 22.33 9.99
N GLY A 500 7.02 23.61 10.25
CA GLY A 500 6.33 24.36 11.29
C GLY A 500 6.94 24.24 12.68
N PRO A 501 6.26 24.74 13.73
CA PRO A 501 6.82 24.85 15.07
C PRO A 501 6.97 23.51 15.80
N VAL A 502 6.30 22.46 15.33
CA VAL A 502 6.23 21.15 15.99
C VAL A 502 6.45 20.08 14.92
N VAL A 503 7.62 19.44 14.93
CA VAL A 503 7.99 18.36 13.99
C VAL A 503 8.35 17.09 14.77
N LEU A 504 7.75 15.96 14.37
CA LEU A 504 7.97 14.65 14.98
C LEU A 504 9.46 14.33 15.06
N GLY A 505 9.96 13.92 16.23
CA GLY A 505 11.38 13.66 16.50
C GLY A 505 12.21 14.93 16.77
N ARG A 506 12.09 15.95 15.93
CA ARG A 506 12.85 17.20 16.07
C ARG A 506 12.53 18.00 17.32
N ASN A 507 11.29 17.96 17.79
CA ASN A 507 10.91 18.65 19.03
C ASN A 507 11.67 18.13 20.26
N THR A 508 12.07 16.86 20.23
CA THR A 508 12.82 16.23 21.33
C THR A 508 14.32 16.32 21.10
N ILE A 509 14.76 16.21 19.83
CA ILE A 509 16.16 16.29 19.43
C ILE A 509 16.27 17.33 18.29
N PRO A 510 16.46 18.61 18.59
CA PRO A 510 16.44 19.70 17.61
C PRO A 510 17.41 19.50 16.44
N GLU A 511 18.58 18.92 16.69
CA GLU A 511 19.66 18.72 15.72
C GLU A 511 19.33 17.67 14.65
N THR A 512 18.19 16.99 14.75
CA THR A 512 17.76 16.00 13.77
C THR A 512 17.47 16.58 12.39
N ASP A 513 17.21 17.88 12.28
CA ASP A 513 17.14 18.56 10.97
C ASP A 513 18.49 18.56 10.26
N LEU A 514 19.55 18.95 10.96
CA LEU A 514 20.93 18.94 10.48
C LEU A 514 21.38 17.51 10.18
N MET A 515 21.02 16.53 11.01
CA MET A 515 21.29 15.11 10.73
C MET A 515 20.58 14.63 9.46
N SER A 516 19.33 15.06 9.24
CA SER A 516 18.59 14.76 8.00
C SER A 516 19.29 15.37 6.78
N THR A 517 19.76 16.62 6.90
CA THR A 517 20.57 17.28 5.86
C THR A 517 21.90 16.56 5.61
N ALA A 518 22.57 16.06 6.65
CA ALA A 518 23.79 15.26 6.50
C ALA A 518 23.54 13.94 5.74
N CYS A 519 22.42 13.26 5.99
CA CYS A 519 22.01 12.07 5.23
C CYS A 519 21.77 12.39 3.75
N ALA A 520 21.13 13.53 3.44
CA ALA A 520 20.97 13.99 2.07
C ALA A 520 22.33 14.20 1.37
N ILE A 521 23.29 14.82 2.04
CA ILE A 521 24.64 15.04 1.50
C ILE A 521 25.38 13.71 1.27
N GLU A 522 25.26 12.75 2.19
CA GLU A 522 25.85 11.41 2.02
C GLU A 522 25.26 10.70 0.79
N ASN A 523 23.93 10.77 0.57
CA ASN A 523 23.32 10.23 -0.64
C ASN A 523 23.87 10.89 -1.92
N MET A 524 24.06 12.21 -1.91
CA MET A 524 24.71 12.91 -3.02
C MET A 524 26.12 12.36 -3.28
N TRP A 525 26.88 12.07 -2.22
CA TRP A 525 28.24 11.52 -2.30
C TRP A 525 28.27 10.13 -2.95
N LEU A 526 27.32 9.27 -2.57
CA LEU A 526 27.17 7.93 -3.15
C LEU A 526 26.74 8.00 -4.61
N ALA A 527 25.75 8.84 -4.93
CA ALA A 527 25.27 9.03 -6.29
C ALA A 527 26.36 9.62 -7.20
N ALA A 528 27.05 10.68 -6.76
CA ALA A 528 28.16 11.28 -7.50
C ALA A 528 29.24 10.22 -7.80
N ARG A 529 29.63 9.42 -6.80
CA ARG A 529 30.62 8.36 -6.99
C ARG A 529 30.17 7.31 -8.01
N ALA A 530 28.90 6.92 -7.98
CA ALA A 530 28.32 5.96 -8.92
C ALA A 530 28.24 6.51 -10.35
N GLU A 531 27.98 7.81 -10.50
CA GLU A 531 27.96 8.55 -11.78
C GLU A 531 29.38 8.86 -12.31
N GLY A 532 30.43 8.51 -11.56
CA GLY A 532 31.82 8.82 -11.91
C GLY A 532 32.21 10.29 -11.68
N ILE A 533 31.42 11.02 -10.90
CA ILE A 533 31.63 12.43 -10.55
C ILE A 533 32.36 12.51 -9.20
N GLY A 534 33.41 13.32 -9.16
CA GLY A 534 34.07 13.71 -7.92
C GLY A 534 33.24 14.74 -7.18
N MET A 535 33.14 14.60 -5.85
CA MET A 535 32.57 15.61 -4.99
C MET A 535 33.54 15.97 -3.87
N GLY A 536 33.70 17.28 -3.61
CA GLY A 536 34.55 17.82 -2.56
C GLY A 536 33.74 18.62 -1.55
N TRP A 537 34.00 18.43 -0.26
CA TRP A 537 33.38 19.24 0.79
C TRP A 537 34.32 20.38 1.18
N VAL A 538 33.88 21.62 0.97
CA VAL A 538 34.59 22.81 1.44
C VAL A 538 34.04 23.20 2.80
N SER A 539 34.91 23.38 3.79
CA SER A 539 34.52 23.65 5.19
C SER A 539 35.31 24.79 5.83
N MET A 540 35.90 25.67 5.02
CA MET A 540 36.79 26.75 5.44
C MET A 540 36.15 28.09 5.08
N TYR A 541 35.02 28.41 5.68
CA TYR A 541 34.29 29.67 5.47
C TYR A 541 33.47 30.05 6.70
N GLU A 542 33.21 31.34 6.86
CA GLU A 542 32.24 31.87 7.82
C GLU A 542 30.84 31.84 7.20
N LYS A 543 29.87 31.37 7.98
CA LYS A 543 28.49 31.18 7.49
C LYS A 543 27.83 32.52 7.14
N GLU A 544 28.11 33.60 7.86
CA GLU A 544 27.53 34.92 7.59
C GLU A 544 27.99 35.54 6.27
N ASP A 545 29.27 35.41 5.94
CA ASP A 545 29.80 35.86 4.66
C ASP A 545 29.12 35.09 3.51
N LEU A 546 28.95 33.77 3.68
CA LEU A 546 28.29 32.93 2.71
C LEU A 546 26.81 33.28 2.54
N ARG A 547 26.11 33.60 3.65
CA ARG A 547 24.71 34.06 3.60
C ARG A 547 24.59 35.36 2.83
N THR A 548 25.46 36.31 3.12
CA THR A 548 25.49 37.63 2.46
C THR A 548 25.72 37.47 0.96
N LEU A 549 26.73 36.67 0.59
CA LEU A 549 27.12 36.46 -0.80
C LEU A 549 26.02 35.76 -1.63
N LEU A 550 25.35 34.76 -1.05
CA LEU A 550 24.32 33.97 -1.75
C LEU A 550 22.89 34.44 -1.50
N GLY A 551 22.68 35.50 -0.72
CA GLY A 551 21.35 35.99 -0.35
C GLY A 551 20.54 34.99 0.48
N ILE A 552 21.20 34.20 1.32
CA ILE A 552 20.54 33.21 2.18
C ILE A 552 19.94 33.93 3.40
N PRO A 553 18.65 33.71 3.73
CA PRO A 553 18.02 34.27 4.93
C PRO A 553 18.75 33.89 6.23
N GLU A 554 18.74 34.78 7.22
CA GLU A 554 19.44 34.62 8.52
C GLU A 554 19.06 33.32 9.26
N HIS A 555 17.77 32.95 9.21
CA HIS A 555 17.27 31.73 9.87
C HIS A 555 17.65 30.42 9.16
N ILE A 556 18.16 30.49 7.92
CA ILE A 556 18.60 29.33 7.16
C ILE A 556 20.09 29.12 7.39
N ASP A 557 20.47 27.90 7.76
CA ASP A 557 21.84 27.55 8.04
C ASP A 557 22.55 27.02 6.77
N PRO A 558 23.64 27.64 6.28
CA PRO A 558 24.47 27.07 5.24
C PRO A 558 25.27 25.89 5.81
N VAL A 559 24.92 24.66 5.42
CA VAL A 559 25.51 23.44 5.98
C VAL A 559 26.77 23.03 5.22
N ALA A 560 26.74 23.07 3.89
CA ALA A 560 27.86 22.59 3.08
C ALA A 560 28.02 23.36 1.77
N LEU A 561 29.27 23.55 1.34
CA LEU A 561 29.63 23.87 -0.04
C LEU A 561 30.25 22.63 -0.68
N LEU A 562 29.59 22.11 -1.71
CA LEU A 562 29.93 20.86 -2.36
C LEU A 562 30.37 21.11 -3.81
N SER A 563 31.66 21.01 -4.09
CA SER A 563 32.20 21.14 -5.45
C SER A 563 32.02 19.82 -6.21
N LEU A 564 31.52 19.88 -7.44
CA LEU A 564 31.21 18.73 -8.29
C LEU A 564 31.93 18.84 -9.64
N GLY A 565 32.59 17.77 -10.07
CA GLY A 565 33.28 17.72 -11.36
C GLY A 565 33.90 16.34 -11.66
N TYR A 566 34.33 16.12 -12.90
CA TYR A 566 35.20 14.98 -13.20
C TYR A 566 36.55 15.17 -12.52
N THR A 567 37.22 14.08 -12.16
CA THR A 567 38.52 14.10 -11.49
C THR A 567 39.47 13.14 -12.20
N PRO A 568 40.79 13.46 -12.31
CA PRO A 568 41.73 12.59 -13.03
C PRO A 568 41.87 11.20 -12.40
N HIS A 569 41.67 11.09 -11.09
CA HIS A 569 41.68 9.81 -10.39
C HIS A 569 40.91 9.89 -9.07
N PHE A 570 40.24 8.80 -8.70
CA PHE A 570 39.74 8.60 -7.34
C PHE A 570 40.84 7.89 -6.54
N ALA A 571 41.36 8.53 -5.49
CA ALA A 571 42.40 7.93 -4.66
C ALA A 571 41.89 6.69 -3.91
N ASP A 572 42.73 5.66 -3.80
CA ASP A 572 42.37 4.41 -3.11
C ASP A 572 42.21 4.59 -1.59
N GLU A 573 42.83 5.61 -1.01
CA GLU A 573 42.77 5.93 0.42
C GLU A 573 42.50 7.43 0.68
N PRO A 574 41.94 7.79 1.85
CA PRO A 574 41.73 9.18 2.22
C PRO A 574 43.04 9.98 2.28
N ILE A 575 43.03 11.21 1.76
CA ILE A 575 44.24 12.04 1.66
C ILE A 575 44.93 12.26 3.01
N LEU A 576 44.17 12.50 4.08
CA LEU A 576 44.70 12.72 5.43
C LEU A 576 45.32 11.46 6.03
N GLN A 577 44.88 10.27 5.61
CA GLN A 577 45.51 9.02 6.02
C GLN A 577 46.81 8.79 5.25
N ARG A 578 46.77 8.98 3.92
CA ARG A 578 47.94 8.84 3.04
C ARG A 578 49.13 9.70 3.46
N VAL A 579 48.85 10.92 3.90
CA VAL A 579 49.90 11.87 4.34
C VAL A 579 50.26 11.71 5.83
N GLY A 580 49.70 10.73 6.53
CA GLY A 580 50.00 10.46 7.94
C GLY A 580 49.39 11.45 8.94
N TRP A 581 48.40 12.26 8.54
CA TRP A 581 47.74 13.21 9.46
C TRP A 581 46.91 12.49 10.52
N ARG A 582 46.12 11.48 10.12
CA ARG A 582 45.34 10.64 11.04
C ARG A 582 44.96 9.32 10.38
N ASN A 583 44.99 8.23 11.14
CA ASN A 583 44.50 6.93 10.70
C ASN A 583 43.01 6.77 11.00
N ARG A 584 42.33 5.94 10.20
CA ARG A 584 40.96 5.51 10.51
C ARG A 584 40.97 4.75 11.84
N ILE A 585 40.01 5.08 12.70
CA ILE A 585 39.82 4.37 13.98
C ILE A 585 39.28 2.98 13.66
N ASP A 586 39.76 1.96 14.38
CA ASP A 586 39.23 0.60 14.22
C ASP A 586 37.75 0.57 14.60
N ILE A 587 36.94 -0.23 13.90
CA ILE A 587 35.52 -0.36 14.22
C ILE A 587 35.34 -0.93 15.64
N ASP A 588 36.26 -1.80 16.06
CA ASP A 588 36.20 -2.45 17.38
C ASP A 588 36.43 -1.45 18.54
N ASP A 589 37.08 -0.32 18.28
CA ASP A 589 37.31 0.73 19.27
C ASP A 589 36.08 1.62 19.50
N ILE A 590 35.10 1.58 18.59
CA ILE A 590 33.93 2.49 18.58
C ILE A 590 32.58 1.76 18.61
N VAL A 591 32.56 0.43 18.56
CA VAL A 591 31.35 -0.36 18.76
C VAL A 591 31.30 -0.88 20.19
N PHE A 592 30.26 -0.44 20.92
CA PHE A 592 30.01 -0.90 22.27
C PHE A 592 28.75 -1.76 22.36
N PHE A 593 28.76 -2.77 23.22
CA PHE A 593 27.67 -3.71 23.44
C PHE A 593 26.84 -3.35 24.67
N ASN A 594 25.54 -3.10 24.47
CA ASN A 594 24.54 -2.84 25.51
C ASN A 594 24.85 -1.66 26.47
N GLY A 595 25.85 -0.83 26.18
CA GLY A 595 26.19 0.33 26.99
C GLY A 595 27.53 0.94 26.60
N TRP A 596 27.72 2.20 26.94
CA TRP A 596 28.95 2.95 26.65
C TRP A 596 30.20 2.26 27.23
N ALA A 597 31.30 2.29 26.47
CA ALA A 597 32.59 1.72 26.87
C ALA A 597 32.59 0.21 27.19
N LYS A 598 31.60 -0.55 26.73
CA LYS A 598 31.57 -2.02 26.80
C LYS A 598 31.98 -2.59 25.45
N PRO A 599 33.21 -3.05 25.24
CA PRO A 599 33.67 -3.45 23.91
C PRO A 599 32.80 -4.55 23.31
N TRP A 600 32.39 -4.39 22.05
CA TRP A 600 31.75 -5.45 21.29
C TRP A 600 32.82 -6.44 20.81
N LYS A 601 32.78 -7.68 21.31
CA LYS A 601 33.79 -8.70 21.02
C LYS A 601 33.45 -9.58 19.81
N GLY A 602 32.48 -9.20 18.98
CA GLY A 602 32.05 -9.96 17.80
C GLY A 602 31.34 -11.30 18.09
N ASP A 603 31.48 -11.88 19.28
CA ASP A 603 30.81 -13.11 19.68
C ASP A 603 29.34 -12.87 20.04
N ILE A 604 28.46 -13.12 19.08
CA ILE A 604 27.06 -13.42 19.34
C ILE A 604 27.03 -14.86 19.85
N ARG A 605 26.92 -15.05 21.17
CA ARG A 605 26.36 -16.31 21.70
C ARG A 605 24.85 -16.25 21.70
#